data_AF-A0A6P8R4Q3-F1
#
_entry.id   AF-A0A6P8R4Q3-F1
#
_cell.length_a   1.000
_cell.length_b   1.000
_cell.length_c   1.000
_cell.angle_alpha   90.00
_cell.angle_beta   90.00
_cell.angle_gamma   90.00
#
_symmetry.space_group_name_H-M   'P 1'
#
loop_
_entity.id
_entity.type
_entity.pdbx_description
1 polymer ?
#
loop_
_entity_poly.entity_id
_entity_poly.type
_entity_poly.pdbx_seq_one_letter_code
_entity_poly.pdbx_strand_id
1 'polypeptide(L)'
;MRNSIYSHSLIVQNTLDNRKETQIKRVRREMREMAAQAIFTVFSFLLIRVSLSKLQVIVSESPVKAKVGDDVLLKCQLVVDQPPVDVSQLMIQWFHRGGMILEYDENLNIRDSYATMSLEELQNGNASLILPNIKPNRAGNYRCYVYYTTGSSMKEIVLEIEDPEEQQVCPKGSSPVLNKVDEVMADFHRIRGKLKSINHDVQKCLCSQ
;
A
#
# COMPACT_ATOMS: atom_id res chain seq x y z
N MET A 1 -52.33 -1.11 -80.19
CA MET A 1 -51.22 -1.97 -79.70
C MET A 1 -50.08 -1.21 -79.01
N ARG A 2 -49.77 0.06 -79.35
CA ARG A 2 -48.64 0.82 -78.74
C ARG A 2 -48.79 1.16 -77.24
N ASN A 3 -49.98 1.46 -76.72
CA ASN A 3 -50.19 1.85 -75.31
C ASN A 3 -49.89 0.74 -74.28
N SER A 4 -49.98 -0.53 -74.67
CA SER A 4 -49.71 -1.69 -73.79
C SER A 4 -48.20 -1.92 -73.58
N ILE A 5 -47.37 -1.51 -74.54
CA ILE A 5 -45.92 -1.72 -74.48
C ILE A 5 -45.26 -0.72 -73.53
N TYR A 6 -45.74 0.53 -73.49
CA TYR A 6 -45.24 1.56 -72.57
C TYR A 6 -45.53 1.24 -71.11
N SER A 7 -46.73 0.71 -70.80
CA SER A 7 -47.07 0.30 -69.42
C SER A 7 -46.21 -0.87 -68.96
N HIS A 8 -45.96 -1.85 -69.84
CA HIS A 8 -45.11 -2.99 -69.54
C HIS A 8 -43.63 -2.58 -69.30
N SER A 9 -43.10 -1.66 -70.11
CA SER A 9 -41.76 -1.09 -69.94
C SER A 9 -41.60 -0.36 -68.60
N LEU A 10 -42.61 0.42 -68.20
CA LEU A 10 -42.59 1.18 -66.95
C LEU A 10 -42.65 0.26 -65.72
N ILE A 11 -43.45 -0.81 -65.79
CA ILE A 11 -43.52 -1.84 -64.74
C ILE A 11 -42.18 -2.57 -64.58
N VAL A 12 -41.52 -2.90 -65.70
CA VAL A 12 -40.19 -3.54 -65.68
C VAL A 12 -39.13 -2.59 -65.10
N GLN A 13 -39.17 -1.30 -65.42
CA GLN A 13 -38.27 -0.31 -64.84
C GLN A 13 -38.51 -0.11 -63.33
N ASN A 14 -39.77 0.02 -62.90
CA ASN A 14 -40.12 0.15 -61.48
C ASN A 14 -39.74 -1.09 -60.66
N THR A 15 -39.89 -2.29 -61.23
CA THR A 15 -39.47 -3.54 -60.56
C THR A 15 -37.96 -3.67 -60.46
N LEU A 16 -37.21 -3.23 -61.48
CA LEU A 16 -35.75 -3.16 -61.43
C LEU A 16 -35.26 -2.11 -60.41
N ASP A 17 -35.91 -0.95 -60.34
CA ASP A 17 -35.54 0.13 -59.41
C ASP A 17 -35.84 -0.25 -57.95
N ASN A 18 -37.01 -0.82 -57.68
CA ASN A 18 -37.34 -1.40 -56.38
C ASN A 18 -36.36 -2.49 -55.95
N ARG A 19 -35.93 -3.34 -56.91
CA ARG A 19 -34.93 -4.38 -56.65
C ARG A 19 -33.56 -3.78 -56.32
N LYS A 20 -33.12 -2.72 -57.00
CA LYS A 20 -31.88 -1.99 -56.67
C LYS A 20 -31.97 -1.29 -55.31
N GLU A 21 -33.07 -0.61 -55.02
CA GLU A 21 -33.28 0.07 -53.74
C GLU A 21 -33.28 -0.93 -52.56
N THR A 22 -33.87 -2.10 -52.76
CA THR A 22 -33.87 -3.20 -51.77
C THR A 22 -32.45 -3.73 -51.54
N GLN A 23 -31.65 -3.91 -52.59
CA GLN A 23 -30.24 -4.32 -52.47
C GLN A 23 -29.39 -3.26 -51.76
N ILE A 24 -29.57 -1.97 -52.08
CA ILE A 24 -28.85 -0.86 -51.42
C ILE A 24 -29.22 -0.78 -49.93
N LYS A 25 -30.50 -0.94 -49.57
CA LYS A 25 -30.95 -0.97 -48.17
C LYS A 25 -30.35 -2.15 -47.41
N ARG A 26 -30.25 -3.33 -48.04
CA ARG A 26 -29.61 -4.52 -47.47
C ARG A 26 -28.12 -4.29 -47.19
N VAL A 27 -27.38 -3.85 -48.21
CA VAL A 27 -25.93 -3.57 -48.07
C VAL A 27 -25.68 -2.46 -47.03
N ARG A 28 -26.50 -1.41 -46.98
CA ARG A 28 -26.39 -0.37 -45.92
C ARG A 28 -26.66 -0.92 -44.52
N ARG A 29 -27.58 -1.87 -44.36
CA ARG A 29 -27.86 -2.51 -43.08
C ARG A 29 -26.69 -3.37 -42.64
N GLU A 30 -26.15 -4.20 -43.53
CA GLU A 30 -24.95 -5.01 -43.28
C GLU A 30 -23.74 -4.13 -42.93
N MET A 31 -23.52 -3.03 -43.65
CA MET A 31 -22.46 -2.06 -43.32
C MET A 31 -22.66 -1.40 -41.95
N ARG A 32 -23.90 -1.06 -41.57
CA ARG A 32 -24.20 -0.52 -40.23
C ARG A 32 -23.97 -1.55 -39.13
N GLU A 33 -24.35 -2.80 -39.35
CA GLU A 33 -24.15 -3.90 -38.40
C GLU A 33 -22.65 -4.20 -38.22
N MET A 34 -21.88 -4.26 -39.31
CA MET A 34 -20.41 -4.40 -39.26
C MET A 34 -19.75 -3.21 -38.53
N ALA A 35 -20.17 -1.98 -38.84
CA ALA A 35 -19.65 -0.79 -38.18
C ALA A 35 -19.98 -0.78 -36.69
N ALA A 36 -21.19 -1.16 -36.28
CA ALA A 36 -21.58 -1.23 -34.88
C ALA A 36 -20.75 -2.28 -34.11
N GLN A 37 -20.49 -3.44 -34.71
CA GLN A 37 -19.60 -4.46 -34.13
C GLN A 37 -18.15 -3.96 -34.02
N ALA A 38 -17.64 -3.28 -35.03
CA ALA A 38 -16.31 -2.67 -35.00
C ALA A 38 -16.21 -1.58 -33.91
N ILE A 39 -17.23 -0.72 -33.78
CA ILE A 39 -17.29 0.31 -32.75
C ILE A 39 -17.33 -0.31 -31.35
N PHE A 40 -18.18 -1.33 -31.15
CA PHE A 40 -18.29 -2.03 -29.87
C PHE A 40 -16.98 -2.71 -29.47
N THR A 41 -16.29 -3.36 -30.42
CA THR A 41 -14.99 -3.99 -30.17
C THR A 41 -13.90 -2.97 -29.84
N VAL A 42 -13.80 -1.86 -30.59
CA VAL A 42 -12.86 -0.77 -30.29
C VAL A 42 -13.14 -0.14 -28.92
N PHE A 43 -14.42 0.15 -28.60
CA PHE A 43 -14.81 0.70 -27.31
C PHE A 43 -14.49 -0.24 -26.16
N SER A 44 -14.80 -1.54 -26.31
CA SER A 44 -14.41 -2.58 -25.36
C SER A 44 -12.89 -2.62 -25.15
N PHE A 45 -12.10 -2.58 -26.23
CA PHE A 45 -10.63 -2.56 -26.15
C PHE A 45 -10.09 -1.31 -25.43
N LEU A 46 -10.70 -0.14 -25.66
CA LEU A 46 -10.37 1.11 -24.95
C LEU A 46 -10.72 1.03 -23.46
N LEU A 47 -11.90 0.50 -23.11
CA LEU A 47 -12.31 0.32 -21.71
C LEU A 47 -11.39 -0.67 -20.97
N ILE A 48 -10.95 -1.74 -21.64
CA ILE A 48 -10.00 -2.70 -21.08
C ILE A 48 -8.65 -2.04 -20.78
N ARG A 49 -8.17 -1.13 -21.65
CA ARG A 49 -6.93 -0.37 -21.41
C ARG A 49 -7.04 0.55 -20.18
N VAL A 50 -8.15 1.26 -20.04
CA VAL A 50 -8.38 2.21 -18.94
C VAL A 50 -8.44 1.50 -17.58
N SER A 51 -8.95 0.27 -17.53
CA SER A 51 -9.13 -0.47 -16.28
C SER A 51 -7.87 -1.18 -15.75
N LEU A 52 -6.76 -1.18 -16.49
CA LEU A 52 -5.54 -1.92 -16.14
C LEU A 52 -4.43 -1.07 -15.49
N SER A 53 -4.56 0.25 -15.46
CA SER A 53 -3.51 1.14 -14.93
C SER A 53 -3.62 1.24 -13.41
N LYS A 54 -2.96 0.34 -12.68
CA LYS A 54 -2.79 0.44 -11.22
C LYS A 54 -1.36 0.88 -10.91
N LEU A 55 -1.22 1.92 -10.09
CA LEU A 55 0.08 2.37 -9.59
C LEU A 55 0.82 1.22 -8.90
N GLN A 56 1.98 0.85 -9.43
CA GLN A 56 2.85 -0.17 -8.85
C GLN A 56 3.96 0.48 -8.03
N VAL A 57 4.17 -0.03 -6.82
CA VAL A 57 5.24 0.40 -5.91
C VAL A 57 5.99 -0.83 -5.41
N ILE A 58 7.31 -0.80 -5.54
CA ILE A 58 8.25 -1.82 -5.09
C ILE A 58 8.96 -1.31 -3.83
N VAL A 59 9.01 -2.12 -2.77
CA VAL A 59 9.65 -1.75 -1.50
C VAL A 59 10.76 -2.72 -1.11
N SER A 60 11.53 -2.39 -0.08
CA SER A 60 12.48 -3.33 0.53
C SER A 60 11.77 -4.60 1.01
N GLU A 61 12.45 -5.75 0.89
CA GLU A 61 12.01 -6.98 1.51
C GLU A 61 11.97 -6.81 3.03
N SER A 62 10.86 -7.27 3.64
CA SER A 62 10.62 -7.11 5.07
C SER A 62 10.87 -8.43 5.80
N PRO A 63 11.58 -8.43 6.95
CA PRO A 63 12.15 -7.26 7.62
C PRO A 63 13.50 -6.81 7.01
N VAL A 64 13.75 -5.50 7.05
CA VAL A 64 15.09 -4.93 6.83
C VAL A 64 15.84 -5.01 8.15
N LYS A 65 17.03 -5.60 8.14
CA LYS A 65 17.90 -5.70 9.33
C LYS A 65 19.04 -4.70 9.24
N ALA A 66 19.30 -4.01 10.35
CA ALA A 66 20.39 -3.04 10.47
C ALA A 66 21.04 -3.15 11.85
N LYS A 67 22.28 -2.70 11.99
CA LYS A 67 22.95 -2.58 13.28
C LYS A 67 22.85 -1.15 13.79
N VAL A 68 22.99 -0.97 15.11
CA VAL A 68 23.09 0.37 15.70
C VAL A 68 24.22 1.15 15.04
N GLY A 69 23.90 2.35 14.56
CA GLY A 69 24.84 3.24 13.88
C GLY A 69 24.90 3.10 12.36
N ASP A 70 24.24 2.10 11.77
CA ASP A 70 24.16 1.95 10.31
C ASP A 70 23.32 3.07 9.68
N ASP A 71 23.63 3.40 8.43
CA ASP A 71 22.76 4.20 7.56
C ASP A 71 21.82 3.25 6.80
N VAL A 72 20.51 3.41 7.01
CA VAL A 72 19.49 2.51 6.44
C VAL A 72 18.73 3.21 5.32
N LEU A 73 18.54 2.49 4.20
CA LEU A 73 17.67 2.91 3.11
C LEU A 73 16.46 1.98 3.03
N LEU A 74 15.27 2.53 3.28
CA LEU A 74 14.01 1.80 3.07
C LEU A 74 13.49 2.14 1.68
N LYS A 75 13.61 1.18 0.76
CA LYS A 75 13.26 1.38 -0.64
C LYS A 75 11.76 1.62 -0.78
N CYS A 76 11.38 2.62 -1.55
CA CYS A 76 10.02 2.83 -2.05
C CYS A 76 10.10 3.37 -3.48
N GLN A 77 9.92 2.48 -4.45
CA GLN A 77 10.14 2.75 -5.87
C GLN A 77 8.81 2.69 -6.61
N LEU A 78 8.40 3.83 -7.16
CA LEU A 78 7.30 3.93 -8.10
C LEU A 78 7.71 3.34 -9.44
N VAL A 79 6.78 2.58 -10.03
CA VAL A 79 6.88 2.09 -11.41
C VAL A 79 5.77 2.73 -12.22
N VAL A 80 6.15 3.53 -13.20
CA VAL A 80 5.25 4.21 -14.14
C VAL A 80 5.53 3.74 -15.56
N ASP A 81 4.48 3.70 -16.39
CA ASP A 81 4.60 3.25 -17.79
C ASP A 81 5.47 4.18 -18.64
N GLN A 82 5.47 5.48 -18.31
CA GLN A 82 6.18 6.53 -19.04
C GLN A 82 7.07 7.32 -18.06
N PRO A 83 8.35 6.96 -17.91
CA PRO A 83 9.32 7.77 -17.19
C PRO A 83 9.77 8.98 -18.04
N PRO A 84 10.24 10.09 -17.41
CA PRO A 84 10.35 10.31 -15.97
C PRO A 84 8.98 10.52 -15.30
N VAL A 85 8.93 10.35 -13.98
CA VAL A 85 7.73 10.64 -13.19
C VAL A 85 7.42 12.13 -13.26
N ASP A 86 6.16 12.49 -13.53
CA ASP A 86 5.69 13.87 -13.40
C ASP A 86 5.52 14.21 -11.93
N VAL A 87 6.55 14.83 -11.35
CA VAL A 87 6.60 15.13 -9.91
C VAL A 87 5.49 16.12 -9.49
N SER A 88 4.91 16.89 -10.42
CA SER A 88 3.76 17.77 -10.13
C SER A 88 2.46 17.00 -9.81
N GLN A 89 2.41 15.72 -10.18
CA GLN A 89 1.28 14.83 -9.92
C GLN A 89 1.58 13.83 -8.79
N LEU A 90 2.68 14.03 -8.05
CA LEU A 90 3.19 13.09 -7.06
C LEU A 90 3.06 13.66 -5.64
N MET A 91 2.47 12.87 -4.75
CA MET A 91 2.54 13.11 -3.31
C MET A 91 3.04 11.85 -2.60
N ILE A 92 4.00 12.02 -1.68
CA ILE A 92 4.60 10.94 -0.89
C ILE A 92 4.40 11.24 0.59
N GLN A 93 4.02 10.24 1.37
CA GLN A 93 4.00 10.34 2.83
C GLN A 93 4.67 9.12 3.45
N TRP A 94 5.58 9.38 4.40
CA TRP A 94 6.15 8.33 5.24
C TRP A 94 5.59 8.42 6.66
N PHE A 95 5.24 7.27 7.20
CA PHE A 95 4.78 7.11 8.58
C PHE A 95 5.66 6.11 9.33
N HIS A 96 5.87 6.35 10.61
CA HIS A 96 6.51 5.43 11.54
C HIS A 96 5.72 5.44 12.86
N ARG A 97 5.34 4.26 13.35
CA ARG A 97 4.54 4.09 14.59
C ARG A 97 3.26 4.95 14.64
N GLY A 98 2.64 5.16 13.48
CA GLY A 98 1.41 5.95 13.33
C GLY A 98 1.60 7.47 13.26
N GLY A 99 2.81 7.98 13.50
CA GLY A 99 3.17 9.38 13.25
C GLY A 99 3.70 9.57 11.83
N MET A 100 3.31 10.65 11.17
CA MET A 100 3.92 11.05 9.89
C MET A 100 5.31 11.63 10.18
N ILE A 101 6.33 11.15 9.49
CA ILE A 101 7.73 11.55 9.71
C ILE A 101 8.23 12.50 8.63
N LEU A 102 7.76 12.33 7.40
CA LEU A 102 7.96 13.28 6.31
C LEU A 102 6.87 13.16 5.25
N GLU A 103 6.74 14.22 4.46
CA GLU A 103 5.79 14.36 3.37
C GLU A 103 6.45 15.13 2.22
N TYR A 104 6.14 14.73 1.00
CA TYR A 104 6.40 15.52 -0.20
C TYR A 104 5.06 15.85 -0.86
N ASP A 105 4.76 17.14 -0.95
CA ASP A 105 3.62 17.70 -1.69
C ASP A 105 4.07 19.06 -2.25
N GLU A 106 4.53 19.07 -3.50
CA GLU A 106 5.30 20.15 -4.17
C GLU A 106 6.64 20.51 -3.50
N ASN A 107 6.74 20.38 -2.18
CA ASN A 107 7.90 20.67 -1.34
C ASN A 107 8.09 19.54 -0.32
N LEU A 108 9.34 19.33 0.10
CA LEU A 108 9.65 18.37 1.15
C LEU A 108 9.40 18.98 2.53
N ASN A 109 8.50 18.37 3.30
CA ASN A 109 8.21 18.70 4.68
C ASN A 109 8.72 17.58 5.60
N ILE A 110 9.81 17.86 6.33
CA ILE A 110 10.39 16.92 7.29
C ILE A 110 9.85 17.26 8.69
N ARG A 111 9.08 16.34 9.27
CA ARG A 111 8.60 16.47 10.66
C ARG A 111 9.61 15.95 11.67
N ASP A 112 10.34 14.92 11.26
CA ASP A 112 11.30 14.20 12.07
C ASP A 112 12.69 14.25 11.40
N SER A 113 13.61 15.04 11.98
CA SER A 113 14.93 15.32 11.42
C SER A 113 15.88 14.12 11.31
N TYR A 114 15.51 12.95 11.85
CA TYR A 114 16.27 11.71 11.72
C TYR A 114 16.02 10.98 10.39
N ALA A 115 15.12 11.48 9.55
CA ALA A 115 14.77 10.89 8.27
C ALA A 115 14.77 11.94 7.17
N THR A 116 15.14 11.53 5.95
CA THR A 116 15.11 12.39 4.77
C THR A 116 14.84 11.58 3.50
N MET A 117 14.66 12.26 2.37
CA MET A 117 14.58 11.64 1.05
C MET A 117 15.31 12.51 0.02
N SER A 118 15.69 11.92 -1.12
CA SER A 118 16.26 12.67 -2.24
C SER A 118 15.17 13.22 -3.15
N LEU A 119 15.10 14.55 -3.30
CA LEU A 119 14.16 15.20 -4.22
C LEU A 119 14.54 14.99 -5.69
N GLU A 120 15.85 14.93 -5.97
CA GLU A 120 16.38 14.72 -7.32
C GLU A 120 16.02 13.33 -7.88
N GLU A 121 15.79 12.37 -7.00
CA GLU A 121 15.47 10.99 -7.34
C GLU A 121 13.97 10.75 -7.56
N LEU A 122 13.10 11.72 -7.22
CA LEU A 122 11.66 11.59 -7.41
C LEU A 122 11.27 11.48 -8.89
N GLN A 123 11.97 12.19 -9.78
CA GLN A 123 11.76 12.09 -11.24
C GLN A 123 12.08 10.67 -11.77
N ASN A 124 12.93 9.92 -11.05
CA ASN A 124 13.26 8.53 -11.32
C ASN A 124 12.30 7.55 -10.61
N GLY A 125 11.27 8.07 -9.94
CA GLY A 125 10.31 7.30 -9.15
C GLY A 125 10.85 6.78 -7.82
N ASN A 126 12.04 7.22 -7.40
CA ASN A 126 12.67 6.74 -6.19
C ASN A 126 12.27 7.62 -5.00
N ALA A 127 11.31 7.13 -4.21
CA ALA A 127 10.78 7.78 -3.01
C ALA A 127 11.30 7.14 -1.71
N SER A 128 12.51 6.56 -1.77
CA SER A 128 13.09 5.80 -0.65
C SER A 128 13.39 6.69 0.55
N LEU A 129 13.16 6.16 1.76
CA LEU A 129 13.48 6.81 3.02
C LEU A 129 14.93 6.56 3.39
N ILE A 130 15.64 7.62 3.75
CA ILE A 130 17.03 7.56 4.22
C ILE A 130 17.04 7.82 5.73
N LEU A 131 17.60 6.88 6.49
CA LEU A 131 17.69 6.91 7.95
C LEU A 131 19.17 6.81 8.37
N PRO A 132 19.89 7.94 8.50
CA PRO A 132 21.29 7.91 8.89
C PRO A 132 21.48 7.59 10.38
N ASN A 133 22.58 6.92 10.71
CA ASN A 133 23.02 6.62 12.09
C ASN A 133 21.87 6.07 12.96
N ILE A 134 21.33 4.92 12.58
CA ILE A 134 20.10 4.36 13.14
C ILE A 134 20.27 4.01 14.63
N LYS A 135 19.22 4.29 15.41
CA LYS A 135 19.16 4.03 16.88
C LYS A 135 18.10 2.97 17.18
N PRO A 136 18.24 2.18 18.27
CA PRO A 136 17.28 1.11 18.61
C PRO A 136 15.80 1.55 18.65
N ASN A 137 15.54 2.78 19.10
CA ASN A 137 14.19 3.33 19.16
C ASN A 137 13.55 3.63 17.79
N ARG A 138 14.30 3.46 16.70
CA ARG A 138 13.84 3.60 15.31
C ARG A 138 13.37 2.29 14.69
N ALA A 139 13.50 1.17 15.38
CA ALA A 139 12.95 -0.10 14.93
C ALA A 139 11.41 -0.07 14.87
N GLY A 140 10.83 -0.90 14.01
CA GLY A 140 9.39 -1.09 13.87
C GLY A 140 8.88 -0.83 12.46
N ASN A 141 7.56 -0.58 12.35
CA ASN A 141 6.86 -0.52 11.06
C ASN A 141 6.92 0.88 10.47
N TYR A 142 7.44 0.96 9.24
CA TYR A 142 7.41 2.13 8.38
C TYR A 142 6.40 1.91 7.27
N ARG A 143 5.61 2.94 6.93
CA ARG A 143 4.65 2.91 5.82
C ARG A 143 4.96 4.00 4.81
N CYS A 144 5.14 3.60 3.55
CA CYS A 144 5.25 4.49 2.40
C CYS A 144 3.87 4.58 1.74
N TYR A 145 3.29 5.78 1.71
CA TYR A 145 2.12 6.10 0.93
C TYR A 145 2.54 6.89 -0.30
N VAL A 146 2.07 6.44 -1.45
CA VAL A 146 2.34 7.05 -2.74
C VAL A 146 1.01 7.39 -3.38
N TYR A 147 0.85 8.63 -3.79
CA TYR A 147 -0.30 9.12 -4.55
C TYR A 147 0.20 9.67 -5.87
N TYR A 148 -0.36 9.18 -6.96
CA TYR A 148 -0.05 9.60 -8.32
C TYR A 148 -1.34 9.73 -9.13
N THR A 149 -1.31 10.38 -10.29
CA THR A 149 -2.54 10.56 -11.10
C THR A 149 -3.22 9.24 -11.47
N THR A 150 -2.48 8.13 -11.54
CA THR A 150 -3.00 6.81 -11.89
C THR A 150 -3.53 6.02 -10.69
N GLY A 151 -3.40 6.56 -9.47
CA GLY A 151 -3.95 5.96 -8.25
C GLY A 151 -3.04 6.14 -7.04
N SER A 152 -3.30 5.36 -5.99
CA SER A 152 -2.50 5.38 -4.77
C SER A 152 -2.09 3.99 -4.33
N SER A 153 -0.99 3.90 -3.60
CA SER A 153 -0.44 2.66 -3.06
C SER A 153 0.11 2.88 -1.67
N MET A 154 -0.12 1.91 -0.78
CA MET A 154 0.46 1.88 0.56
C MET A 154 1.27 0.60 0.70
N LYS A 155 2.50 0.73 1.19
CA LYS A 155 3.40 -0.39 1.47
C LYS A 155 4.00 -0.24 2.85
N GLU A 156 4.11 -1.36 3.57
CA GLU A 156 4.70 -1.43 4.90
C GLU A 156 6.05 -2.17 4.85
N ILE A 157 7.01 -1.70 5.64
CA ILE A 157 8.35 -2.28 5.79
C ILE A 157 8.66 -2.34 7.28
N VAL A 158 9.05 -3.50 7.79
CA VAL A 158 9.50 -3.67 9.18
C VAL A 158 11.02 -3.47 9.22
N LEU A 159 11.49 -2.56 10.08
CA LEU A 159 12.91 -2.37 10.37
C LEU A 159 13.25 -3.03 11.71
N GLU A 160 14.17 -3.99 11.68
CA GLU A 160 14.76 -4.63 12.84
C GLU A 160 16.17 -4.07 13.06
N ILE A 161 16.48 -3.72 14.32
CA ILE A 161 17.79 -3.20 14.69
C ILE A 161 18.44 -4.22 15.62
N GLU A 162 19.53 -4.81 15.14
CA GLU A 162 20.37 -5.71 15.93
C GLU A 162 21.15 -4.86 16.94
N ASP A 163 20.90 -5.11 18.22
CA ASP A 163 21.64 -4.50 19.32
C ASP A 163 22.93 -5.31 19.58
N PRO A 164 24.12 -4.73 19.45
CA PRO A 164 25.35 -5.40 19.85
C PRO A 164 25.37 -5.79 21.34
N GLU A 165 24.54 -5.17 22.21
CA GLU A 165 24.46 -5.52 23.63
C GLU A 165 23.59 -6.76 23.93
N GLU A 166 22.77 -7.24 23.00
CA GLU A 166 21.93 -8.43 23.24
C GLU A 166 22.73 -9.75 23.25
N GLN A 167 24.01 -9.69 22.87
CA GLN A 167 24.96 -10.81 23.03
C GLN A 167 25.72 -10.78 24.35
N GLN A 168 25.55 -9.76 25.20
CA GLN A 168 26.06 -9.80 26.55
C GLN A 168 25.05 -10.53 27.45
N VAL A 169 25.13 -11.86 27.41
CA VAL A 169 24.53 -12.73 28.43
C VAL A 169 24.99 -12.20 29.79
N CYS A 170 24.08 -11.62 30.58
CA CYS A 170 24.34 -11.36 32.00
C CYS A 170 24.85 -12.68 32.61
N PRO A 171 26.08 -12.76 33.15
CA PRO A 171 26.50 -13.94 33.89
C PRO A 171 25.52 -14.10 35.05
N LYS A 172 24.68 -15.15 35.00
CA LYS A 172 23.80 -15.50 36.11
C LYS A 172 24.68 -15.78 37.32
N GLY A 173 24.63 -14.90 38.32
CA GLY A 173 25.14 -15.20 39.66
C GLY A 173 25.99 -14.16 40.38
N SER A 174 25.93 -12.85 40.08
CA SER A 174 26.57 -11.87 40.99
C SER A 174 26.05 -10.43 40.90
N SER A 175 24.82 -10.20 40.41
CA SER A 175 24.25 -8.85 40.52
C SER A 175 23.83 -8.59 41.98
N PRO A 176 24.34 -7.54 42.65
CA PRO A 176 23.89 -7.14 43.98
C PRO A 176 22.37 -6.87 44.03
N VAL A 177 21.78 -6.55 42.88
CA VAL A 177 20.35 -6.32 42.71
C VAL A 177 19.55 -7.62 42.86
N LEU A 178 20.07 -8.77 42.40
CA LEU A 178 19.36 -10.05 42.48
C LEU A 178 19.27 -10.56 43.92
N ASN A 179 20.35 -10.43 44.69
CA ASN A 179 20.34 -10.75 46.12
C ASN A 179 19.29 -9.91 46.89
N LYS A 180 19.13 -8.64 46.48
CA LYS A 180 18.13 -7.75 47.06
C LYS A 180 16.71 -8.13 46.68
N VAL A 181 16.51 -8.65 45.47
CA VAL A 181 15.21 -9.20 45.02
C VAL A 181 14.87 -10.47 45.81
N ASP A 182 15.83 -11.37 46.02
CA ASP A 182 15.62 -12.60 46.79
C ASP A 182 15.30 -12.31 48.27
N GLU A 183 15.97 -11.33 48.87
CA GLU A 183 15.69 -10.84 50.23
C GLU A 183 14.27 -10.27 50.34
N VAL A 184 13.87 -9.40 49.41
CA VAL A 184 12.52 -8.82 49.37
C VAL A 184 11.45 -9.91 49.19
N MET A 185 11.72 -10.92 48.37
CA MET A 185 10.80 -12.05 48.18
C MET A 185 10.68 -12.89 49.46
N ALA A 186 11.77 -13.13 50.19
CA ALA A 186 11.75 -13.82 51.47
C ALA A 186 10.90 -13.07 52.51
N ASP A 187 11.03 -11.74 52.58
CA ASP A 187 10.22 -10.89 53.45
C ASP A 187 8.74 -10.96 53.11
N PHE A 188 8.39 -10.90 51.82
CA PHE A 188 7.02 -11.03 51.37
C PHE A 188 6.39 -12.38 51.77
N HIS A 189 7.13 -13.48 51.65
CA HIS A 189 6.67 -14.79 52.10
C HIS A 189 6.46 -14.84 53.62
N ARG A 190 7.35 -14.22 54.41
CA ARG A 190 7.22 -14.13 55.87
C ARG A 190 6.00 -13.31 56.30
N ILE A 191 5.77 -12.16 55.65
CA ILE A 191 4.60 -11.30 55.90
C ILE A 191 3.31 -12.06 55.58
N ARG A 192 3.26 -12.73 54.42
CA ARG A 192 2.11 -13.55 54.02
C ARG A 192 1.82 -14.66 55.04
N GLY A 193 2.85 -15.30 55.59
CA GLY A 193 2.70 -16.31 56.65
C GLY A 193 2.09 -15.72 57.93
N LYS A 194 2.58 -14.56 58.38
CA LYS A 194 2.02 -13.85 59.54
C LYS A 194 0.56 -13.46 59.33
N LEU A 195 0.22 -12.94 58.15
CA LEU A 195 -1.16 -12.57 57.81
C LEU A 195 -2.11 -13.78 57.87
N LYS A 196 -1.66 -14.96 57.42
CA LYS A 196 -2.45 -16.19 57.54
C LYS A 196 -2.70 -16.58 59.00
N SER A 197 -1.69 -16.48 59.86
CA SER A 197 -1.82 -16.76 61.29
C SER A 197 -2.81 -15.79 61.96
N ILE A 198 -2.64 -14.49 61.70
CA ILE A 198 -3.53 -13.45 62.21
C ILE A 198 -4.98 -13.70 61.76
N ASN A 199 -5.19 -14.04 60.48
CA ASN A 199 -6.52 -14.32 59.96
C ASN A 199 -7.18 -15.53 60.66
N HIS A 200 -6.39 -16.58 60.92
CA HIS A 200 -6.87 -17.76 61.64
C HIS A 200 -7.20 -17.45 63.12
N ASP A 201 -6.39 -16.63 63.80
CA ASP A 201 -6.64 -16.23 65.19
C ASP A 201 -7.87 -15.32 65.29
N VAL A 202 -8.05 -14.40 64.33
CA VAL A 202 -9.26 -13.59 64.21
C VAL A 202 -10.51 -14.46 63.98
N GLN A 203 -10.43 -15.47 63.09
CA GLN A 203 -11.53 -16.41 62.90
C GLN A 203 -11.87 -17.20 64.17
N LYS A 204 -10.86 -17.62 64.95
CA LYS A 204 -11.10 -18.27 66.25
C LYS A 204 -11.82 -17.32 67.23
N CYS A 205 -11.41 -16.05 67.30
CA CYS A 205 -12.10 -15.06 68.12
C CYS A 205 -13.55 -14.85 67.68
N LEU A 206 -13.83 -14.85 66.36
CA LEU A 206 -15.17 -14.71 65.81
C LEU A 206 -16.08 -15.92 66.06
N CYS A 207 -15.53 -17.14 66.18
CA CYS A 207 -16.29 -18.34 66.51
C CYS A 207 -16.50 -18.55 68.03
N SER A 208 -15.93 -17.68 68.88
CA SER A 208 -16.00 -17.78 70.35
C SER A 208 -17.01 -16.82 70.99
N GLN A 209 -17.82 -16.12 70.18
CA GLN A 209 -18.97 -15.29 70.56
C GLN A 209 -20.26 -15.93 70.05
#